data_AF-A0A950ZQV2-F1
#
_entry.id   AF-A0A950ZQV2-F1
#
_cell.length_a   1.000
_cell.length_b   1.000
_cell.length_c   1.000
_cell.angle_alpha   90.00
_cell.angle_beta   90.00
_cell.angle_gamma   90.00
#
_symmetry.space_group_name_H-M   'P 1'
#
loop_
_entity.id
_entity.type
_entity.pdbx_description
1 polymer ?
#
loop_
_entity_poly.entity_id
_entity_poly.type
_entity_poly.pdbx_seq_one_letter_code
_entity_poly.pdbx_strand_id
1 'polypeptide(L)' 'MPKRYSKADQVIDASRRYTATITTDRGDIVIALDPSRAPRTVNNFVFLARDGFYDGLTFHRVVD' A
#
# COMPACT_ATOMS: atom_id res chain seq x y z
N MET A 1 8.95 18.08 -8.33
CA MET A 1 8.15 17.39 -9.37
C MET A 1 7.57 16.14 -8.76
N PRO A 2 6.29 15.79 -8.98
CA PRO A 2 5.73 14.55 -8.43
C PRO A 2 6.50 13.36 -9.01
N LYS A 3 6.85 12.41 -8.14
CA LYS A 3 7.56 11.19 -8.54
C LYS A 3 6.65 10.39 -9.48
N ARG A 4 7.17 10.01 -10.65
CA ARG A 4 6.45 9.23 -11.67
C ARG A 4 7.05 7.84 -11.74
N TYR A 5 6.19 6.83 -11.82
CA TYR A 5 6.57 5.43 -11.95
C TYR A 5 6.11 4.92 -13.31
N SER A 6 7.00 4.25 -14.03
CA SER A 6 6.63 3.50 -15.24
C SER A 6 6.13 2.09 -14.89
N LYS A 7 6.61 1.52 -13.78
CA LYS A 7 6.16 0.26 -13.17
C LYS A 7 6.62 0.18 -11.71
N ALA A 8 6.01 -0.71 -10.94
CA ALA A 8 6.50 -1.11 -9.62
C ALA A 8 7.54 -2.22 -9.75
N ASP A 9 8.59 -2.18 -8.93
CA ASP A 9 9.53 -3.28 -8.80
C ASP A 9 8.92 -4.42 -7.97
N GLN A 10 9.39 -5.65 -8.18
CA GLN A 10 8.90 -6.81 -7.44
C GLN A 10 9.56 -6.84 -6.05
N VAL A 11 8.80 -6.50 -5.01
CA VAL A 11 9.28 -6.34 -3.62
C VAL A 11 8.59 -7.28 -2.63
N ILE A 12 7.73 -8.17 -3.13
CA ILE A 12 7.02 -9.18 -2.34
C ILE A 12 7.26 -10.59 -2.88
N ASP A 13 7.00 -11.56 -2.00
CA ASP A 13 6.89 -12.98 -2.26
C ASP A 13 5.44 -13.39 -2.10
N ALA A 14 4.82 -13.89 -3.17
CA ALA A 14 3.39 -14.21 -3.18
C ALA A 14 2.98 -15.34 -2.22
N SER A 15 3.93 -16.10 -1.69
CA SER A 15 3.70 -17.18 -0.72
C SER A 15 3.68 -16.72 0.74
N ARG A 16 4.05 -15.47 1.02
CA ARG A 16 4.14 -14.92 2.38
C ARG A 16 2.91 -14.13 2.77
N ARG A 17 2.71 -13.95 4.07
CA ARG A 17 1.72 -13.01 4.61
C ARG A 17 2.34 -11.64 4.79
N TYR A 18 1.58 -10.61 4.44
CA TYR A 18 1.97 -9.23 4.63
C TYR A 18 0.88 -8.49 5.40
N THR A 19 1.31 -7.56 6.23
CA THR A 19 0.43 -6.61 6.92
C THR A 19 0.96 -5.22 6.63
N ALA A 20 0.05 -4.27 6.43
CA ALA A 20 0.35 -2.85 6.36
C ALA A 20 -0.36 -2.12 7.48
N THR A 21 0.34 -1.18 8.11
CA THR A 21 -0.27 -0.24 9.06
C THR A 21 -0.35 1.11 8.39
N ILE A 22 -1.56 1.66 8.31
CA ILE A 22 -1.79 3.05 7.91
C ILE A 22 -1.99 3.84 9.19
N THR A 23 -1.01 4.66 9.55
CA THR A 23 -1.12 5.58 10.68
C THR A 23 -1.82 6.85 10.23
N THR A 24 -2.91 7.19 10.93
CA THR A 24 -3.70 8.39 10.67
C THR A 24 -3.77 9.27 11.92
N ASP A 25 -4.28 10.48 11.80
CA ASP A 25 -4.59 11.36 12.94
C ASP A 25 -5.71 10.81 13.85
N ARG A 26 -6.43 9.77 13.39
CA ARG A 26 -7.50 9.09 14.13
C ARG A 26 -7.08 7.71 14.66
N GLY A 27 -5.80 7.36 14.56
CA GLY A 27 -5.25 6.08 15.00
C GLY A 27 -4.82 5.18 13.84
N ASP A 28 -4.42 3.97 14.19
CA ASP A 28 -3.86 3.01 13.25
C ASP A 28 -4.94 2.13 12.61
N ILE A 29 -4.83 1.95 11.29
CA ILE A 29 -5.59 0.97 10.53
C ILE A 29 -4.62 -0.15 10.13
N VAL A 30 -4.85 -1.36 10.65
CA VAL A 30 -4.02 -2.54 10.34
C VAL A 30 -4.72 -3.38 9.28
N ILE A 31 -4.06 -3.58 8.15
CA ILE A 31 -4.60 -4.27 6.97
C ILE A 31 -3.78 -5.53 6.71
N ALA A 32 -4.43 -6.69 6.73
CA ALA A 32 -3.85 -7.92 6.20
C ALA A 32 -3.95 -7.92 4.66
N LEU A 33 -2.84 -8.20 3.98
CA LEU A 33 -2.77 -8.23 2.52
C LEU A 33 -2.77 -9.68 2.02
N ASP A 34 -3.44 -9.92 0.91
CA ASP A 34 -3.55 -11.24 0.29
C ASP A 34 -2.78 -11.31 -1.06
N PRO A 35 -1.47 -11.58 -1.01
CA PRO A 35 -0.67 -11.66 -2.22
C PRO A 35 -0.90 -12.97 -2.98
N SER A 36 -1.54 -13.97 -2.37
CA SER A 36 -1.88 -15.22 -3.05
C SER A 36 -3.00 -15.00 -4.06
N ARG A 37 -4.01 -14.20 -3.70
CA ARG A 37 -5.13 -13.86 -4.58
C ARG A 37 -4.84 -12.67 -5.49
N ALA A 38 -4.08 -11.68 -5.02
CA ALA A 38 -3.85 -10.44 -5.76
C ALA A 38 -2.36 -10.02 -5.78
N PRO A 39 -1.44 -10.87 -6.31
CA PRO A 39 0.00 -10.65 -6.20
C PRO A 39 0.47 -9.32 -6.81
N ARG A 40 -0.08 -8.95 -7.98
CA ARG A 40 0.29 -7.70 -8.68
C ARG A 40 -0.16 -6.46 -7.89
N THR A 41 -1.37 -6.50 -7.35
CA THR A 41 -1.95 -5.38 -6.58
C THR A 41 -1.24 -5.20 -5.26
N VAL A 42 -1.01 -6.31 -4.53
CA VAL A 42 -0.26 -6.26 -3.27
C VAL A 42 1.18 -5.78 -3.52
N ASN A 43 1.84 -6.24 -4.58
CA ASN A 43 3.18 -5.77 -4.91
C ASN A 43 3.19 -4.26 -5.17
N ASN A 44 2.26 -3.76 -5.98
CA ASN A 44 2.15 -2.34 -6.27
C ASN A 44 1.92 -1.50 -5.00
N PHE A 45 0.99 -1.93 -4.14
CA PHE A 45 0.70 -1.26 -2.88
C PHE A 45 1.92 -1.25 -1.94
N VAL A 46 2.57 -2.39 -1.74
CA VAL A 46 3.75 -2.50 -0.85
C VAL A 46 4.94 -1.70 -1.39
N PHE A 47 5.16 -1.70 -2.70
CA PHE A 47 6.19 -0.89 -3.36
C PHE A 47 5.96 0.61 -3.10
N LEU A 48 4.76 1.11 -3.39
CA LEU A 48 4.42 2.52 -3.20
C LEU A 48 4.46 2.93 -1.72
N ALA A 49 3.98 2.07 -0.83
CA ALA A 49 4.02 2.32 0.62
C ALA A 49 5.46 2.40 1.15
N ARG A 50 6.35 1.49 0.75
CA ARG A 50 7.77 1.53 1.15
C ARG A 50 8.53 2.72 0.58
N ASP A 51 8.07 3.27 -0.54
CA ASP A 51 8.63 4.47 -1.14
C ASP A 51 8.09 5.78 -0.51
N GLY A 52 7.15 5.70 0.44
CA GLY A 52 6.54 6.86 1.09
C GLY A 52 5.51 7.59 0.22
N PHE A 53 5.02 6.96 -0.86
CA PHE A 53 4.11 7.61 -1.80
C PHE A 53 2.79 8.05 -1.16
N TYR A 54 2.31 7.32 -0.15
CA TYR A 54 1.04 7.59 0.52
C TYR A 54 1.17 8.57 1.70
N ASP A 55 2.38 8.98 2.06
CA ASP A 55 2.63 9.81 3.22
C ASP A 55 2.04 11.21 3.02
N GLY A 56 1.30 11.70 4.02
CA GLY A 56 0.65 13.01 3.99
C GLY A 56 -0.58 13.11 3.08
N LEU A 57 -1.02 12.02 2.44
CA LEU A 57 -2.27 12.00 1.70
C LEU A 57 -3.49 11.96 2.63
N THR A 58 -4.62 12.46 2.16
CA THR A 58 -5.89 12.45 2.88
C THR A 58 -6.90 11.48 2.25
N PHE A 59 -7.80 10.94 3.08
CA PHE A 59 -8.99 10.25 2.60
C PHE A 59 -10.01 11.30 2.09
N HIS A 60 -9.94 11.63 0.80
CA HIS A 60 -10.72 12.71 0.20
C HIS A 60 -12.21 12.38 -0.04
N ARG A 61 -12.64 11.13 0.18
CA ARG A 61 -14.01 10.68 -0.07
C ARG A 61 -14.48 9.69 0.99
N VAL A 62 -15.67 9.97 1.54
CA VAL A 62 -16.45 9.12 2.44
C VAL A 62 -17.88 9.07 1.90
N VAL A 63 -18.52 7.91 1.96
CA VAL A 63 -19.92 7.70 1.53
C VAL A 63 -20.59 6.79 2.55
N ASP A 64 -21.84 7.12 2.89
CA ASP A 64 -22.69 6.37 3.82
C ASP A 64 -23.52 5.28 3.14
#